data_AF-A0A1Q8KHQ4-F1
#
_entry.id   AF-A0A1Q8KHQ4-F1
#
_cell.length_a   1.000
_cell.length_b   1.000
_cell.length_c   1.000
_cell.angle_alpha   90.00
_cell.angle_beta   90.00
_cell.angle_gamma   90.00
#
_symmetry.space_group_name_H-M   'P 1'
#
loop_
_entity.id
_entity.type
_entity.pdbx_description
1 polymer ?
#
loop_
_entity_poly.entity_id
_entity_poly.type
_entity_poly.pdbx_seq_one_letter_code
_entity_poly.pdbx_strand_id
1 'polypeptide(L)'
;MALGTLVAVTAAAVAAVAAVAAGVRCTDAARELVRQAARGDTDRGRAAAAALAPGDAQTELRIEGDTVIATVRTRPVGLLPLSVTGSAAAVAEPGLTGTGSAASSGPRTPPSVSGPEPGPEDETAGAPAVPDPAEGGGTPMTADSGPRTRSRSGAAPRSAAPHSADPLGPDPHDADPHSAHPLSTADRIRHDDTGVASVWAATAAAVLLLVGAVGVDVAAAVRARHVAAAAADLSALAAAGRSVEGTEIACRVAADLAARNGAEVAACHLDGWDALVEARVRWSGLLPIGGPATARARAGPAPLDDGSDAVTPARRRGGSDHALGERSAALGERTGNSAARPHHVR
;
A
#
# COMPACT_ATOMS: atom_id res chain seq x y z
N MET A 1 0.66 33.72 15.43
CA MET A 1 -0.30 32.83 14.74
C MET A 1 0.27 32.21 13.47
N ALA A 2 0.89 32.98 12.57
CA ALA A 2 1.42 32.49 11.28
C ALA A 2 2.47 31.36 11.36
N LEU A 3 3.45 31.48 12.26
CA LEU A 3 4.41 30.39 12.52
C LEU A 3 3.68 29.14 13.04
N GLY A 4 2.64 29.32 13.85
CA GLY A 4 1.83 28.22 14.40
C GLY A 4 1.07 27.45 13.33
N THR A 5 0.44 28.14 12.36
CA THR A 5 -0.28 27.47 11.26
C THR A 5 0.66 26.72 10.32
N LEU A 6 1.82 27.30 9.98
CA LEU A 6 2.82 26.61 9.15
C LEU A 6 3.35 25.36 9.84
N VAL A 7 3.72 25.47 11.13
CA VAL A 7 4.19 24.35 11.93
C VAL A 7 3.11 23.27 12.02
N ALA A 8 1.84 23.64 12.22
CA ALA A 8 0.74 22.69 12.28
C ALA A 8 0.52 21.96 10.93
N VAL A 9 0.51 22.67 9.80
CA VAL A 9 0.35 22.07 8.46
C VAL A 9 1.53 21.15 8.15
N THR A 10 2.76 21.59 8.45
CA THR A 10 3.96 20.78 8.23
C THR A 10 3.96 19.53 9.12
N ALA A 11 3.59 19.67 10.39
CA ALA A 11 3.47 18.54 11.31
C ALA A 11 2.38 17.56 10.85
N ALA A 12 1.24 18.04 10.35
CA ALA A 12 0.19 17.20 9.80
C ALA A 12 0.64 16.45 8.53
N ALA A 13 1.37 17.12 7.64
CA ALA A 13 1.95 16.52 6.45
C ALA A 13 2.97 15.42 6.79
N VAL A 14 3.90 15.71 7.72
CA VAL A 14 4.88 14.73 8.22
C VAL A 14 4.17 13.55 8.90
N ALA A 15 3.14 13.80 9.70
CA ALA A 15 2.36 12.75 10.34
C ALA A 15 1.64 11.86 9.31
N ALA A 16 1.10 12.44 8.23
CA ALA A 16 0.48 11.67 7.15
C ALA A 16 1.51 10.77 6.43
N VAL A 17 2.69 11.29 6.09
CA VAL A 17 3.77 10.50 5.48
C VAL A 17 4.25 9.40 6.43
N ALA A 18 4.41 9.71 7.72
CA ALA A 18 4.78 8.73 8.73
C ALA A 18 3.74 7.62 8.89
N ALA A 19 2.44 7.95 8.82
CA ALA A 19 1.36 6.97 8.88
C ALA A 19 1.37 6.02 7.67
N VAL A 20 1.61 6.55 6.46
CA VAL A 20 1.76 5.72 5.25
C VAL A 20 2.97 4.80 5.37
N ALA A 21 4.12 5.33 5.79
CA ALA A 21 5.33 4.53 5.99
C ALA A 21 5.16 3.45 7.06
N ALA A 22 4.44 3.75 8.15
CA ALA A 22 4.08 2.78 9.17
C ALA A 22 3.19 1.67 8.60
N GLY A 23 2.24 2.00 7.72
CA GLY A 23 1.37 1.03 7.06
C GLY A 23 2.14 0.04 6.21
N VAL A 24 3.07 0.53 5.38
CA VAL A 24 3.95 -0.31 4.56
C VAL A 24 4.76 -1.26 5.44
N ARG A 25 5.38 -0.75 6.51
CA ARG A 25 6.15 -1.57 7.46
C ARG A 25 5.29 -2.59 8.21
N CYS A 26 4.06 -2.25 8.57
CA CYS A 26 3.13 -3.20 9.20
C CYS A 26 2.75 -4.34 8.25
N THR A 27 2.49 -4.06 6.97
CA THR A 27 2.20 -5.10 5.97
C THR A 27 3.41 -6.00 5.72
N ASP A 28 4.62 -5.43 5.64
CA ASP A 28 5.84 -6.21 5.44
C ASP A 28 6.16 -7.09 6.65
N ALA A 29 5.99 -6.56 7.87
CA ALA A 29 6.10 -7.33 9.11
C ALA A 29 5.06 -8.47 9.17
N ALA A 30 3.80 -8.21 8.78
CA ALA A 30 2.75 -9.22 8.74
C ALA A 30 3.08 -10.35 7.75
N ARG A 31 3.58 -10.01 6.55
CA ARG A 31 3.97 -11.00 5.52
C ARG A 31 5.11 -11.88 5.99
N GLU A 32 6.13 -11.30 6.63
CA GLU A 32 7.27 -12.08 7.13
C GLU A 32 6.85 -13.01 8.29
N LEU A 33 6.04 -12.50 9.23
CA LEU A 33 5.50 -13.32 10.32
C LEU A 33 4.72 -14.52 9.79
N VAL A 34 3.81 -14.29 8.85
CA VAL A 34 2.98 -15.34 8.23
C VAL A 34 3.84 -16.37 7.52
N ARG A 35 4.85 -15.96 6.74
CA ARG A 35 5.72 -16.91 6.01
C ARG A 35 6.48 -17.85 6.92
N GLN A 36 6.97 -17.37 8.06
CA GLN A 36 7.68 -18.23 9.02
C GLN A 36 6.72 -19.06 9.87
N ALA A 37 5.59 -18.49 10.26
CA ALA A 37 4.56 -19.21 10.98
C ALA A 37 3.94 -20.35 10.14
N ALA A 38 3.75 -20.14 8.83
CA ALA A 38 3.31 -21.18 7.89
C ALA A 38 4.30 -22.36 7.78
N ARG A 39 5.59 -22.14 8.09
CA ARG A 39 6.64 -23.17 8.16
C ARG A 39 6.79 -23.78 9.56
N GLY A 40 5.97 -23.36 10.53
CA GLY A 40 6.00 -23.85 11.90
C GLY A 40 6.97 -23.11 12.83
N ASP A 41 7.61 -22.04 12.38
CA ASP A 41 8.59 -21.28 13.18
C ASP A 41 8.02 -19.91 13.61
N THR A 42 7.06 -19.97 14.54
CA THR A 42 6.37 -18.75 15.01
C THR A 42 7.29 -17.81 15.79
N ASP A 43 8.32 -18.32 16.46
CA ASP A 43 9.21 -17.51 17.31
C ASP A 43 10.21 -16.72 16.47
N ARG A 44 10.83 -17.34 15.46
CA ARG A 44 11.64 -16.57 14.49
C ARG A 44 10.77 -15.57 13.73
N GLY A 45 9.54 -15.95 13.38
CA GLY A 45 8.59 -15.06 12.70
C GLY A 45 8.28 -13.81 13.53
N ARG A 46 8.01 -13.96 14.83
CA ARG A 46 7.76 -12.84 15.76
C ARG A 46 8.98 -11.94 15.88
N ALA A 47 10.18 -12.51 15.99
CA ALA A 47 11.42 -11.74 16.07
C ALA A 47 11.68 -10.93 14.78
N ALA A 48 11.47 -11.52 13.61
CA ALA A 48 11.61 -10.85 12.32
C ALA A 48 10.56 -9.73 12.15
N ALA A 49 9.31 -10.00 12.52
CA ALA A 49 8.24 -9.00 12.48
C ALA A 49 8.53 -7.82 13.41
N ALA A 50 9.06 -8.07 14.62
CA ALA A 50 9.46 -7.01 15.55
C ALA A 50 10.61 -6.15 15.00
N ALA A 51 11.53 -6.72 14.20
CA ALA A 51 12.60 -5.97 13.54
C ALA A 51 12.09 -5.06 12.40
N LEU A 52 10.96 -5.42 11.79
CA LEU A 52 10.35 -4.67 10.68
C LEU A 52 9.30 -3.65 11.15
N ALA A 53 8.56 -3.99 12.22
CA ALA A 53 7.45 -3.18 12.70
C ALA A 53 7.92 -1.85 13.32
N PRO A 54 7.15 -0.77 13.17
CA PRO A 54 7.51 0.52 13.76
C PRO A 54 7.25 0.53 15.28
N GLY A 55 8.29 0.80 16.08
CA GLY A 55 8.18 0.97 17.54
C GLY A 55 7.55 -0.22 18.27
N ASP A 56 6.77 0.04 19.31
CA ASP A 56 6.07 -0.98 20.12
C ASP A 56 4.77 -1.50 19.45
N ALA A 57 4.81 -1.77 18.15
CA ALA A 57 3.66 -2.30 17.43
C ALA A 57 3.21 -3.64 18.04
N GLN A 58 1.89 -3.82 18.13
CA GLN A 58 1.30 -5.07 18.61
C GLN A 58 1.15 -6.04 17.45
N THR A 59 1.68 -7.26 17.63
CA THR A 59 1.55 -8.36 16.68
C THR A 59 0.56 -9.39 17.22
N GLU A 60 -0.49 -9.64 16.46
CA GLU A 60 -1.47 -10.69 16.71
C GLU A 60 -1.32 -11.76 15.63
N LEU A 61 -1.21 -13.03 16.04
CA LEU A 61 -1.14 -14.18 15.15
C LEU A 61 -2.30 -15.11 15.47
N ARG A 62 -3.09 -15.45 14.46
CA ARG A 62 -4.25 -16.31 14.56
C ARG A 62 -4.10 -17.48 13.60
N ILE A 63 -4.35 -18.68 14.08
CA ILE A 63 -4.28 -19.92 13.29
C ILE A 63 -5.69 -20.51 13.26
N GLU A 64 -6.28 -20.60 12.08
CA GLU A 64 -7.62 -21.12 11.82
C GLU A 64 -7.51 -22.32 10.87
N GLY A 65 -7.55 -23.54 11.43
CA GLY A 65 -7.32 -24.75 10.63
C GLY A 65 -5.91 -24.73 10.02
N ASP A 66 -5.83 -24.79 8.70
CA ASP A 66 -4.59 -24.68 7.92
C ASP A 66 -4.21 -23.23 7.58
N THR A 67 -5.01 -22.23 7.96
CA THR A 67 -4.78 -20.84 7.59
C THR A 67 -4.15 -20.06 8.74
N VAL A 68 -3.02 -19.40 8.48
CA VAL A 68 -2.30 -18.55 9.43
C VAL A 68 -2.49 -17.09 9.04
N ILE A 69 -3.05 -16.28 9.94
CA ILE A 69 -3.34 -14.86 9.75
C ILE A 69 -2.51 -14.05 10.75
N ALA A 70 -1.70 -13.11 10.27
CA ALA A 70 -1.04 -12.14 11.12
C ALA A 70 -1.66 -10.75 10.96
N THR A 71 -1.77 -10.03 12.07
CA THR A 71 -2.13 -8.62 12.12
C THR A 71 -1.10 -7.86 12.93
N VAL A 72 -0.55 -6.80 12.36
CA VAL A 72 0.39 -5.89 13.03
C VAL A 72 -0.27 -4.53 13.14
N ARG A 73 -0.36 -3.98 14.35
CA ARG A 73 -1.00 -2.69 14.62
C ARG A 73 -0.03 -1.76 15.33
N THR A 74 0.08 -0.53 14.86
CA THR A 74 0.80 0.50 15.62
C THR A 74 -0.07 1.03 16.74
N ARG A 75 0.52 1.20 17.93
CA ARG A 75 -0.16 1.99 18.96
C ARG A 75 -0.20 3.47 18.53
N PRO A 76 -1.31 4.17 18.76
CA PRO A 76 -1.37 5.61 18.48
C PRO A 76 -0.32 6.32 19.34
N VAL A 77 0.59 7.07 18.69
CA VAL A 77 1.58 7.91 19.36
C VAL A 77 1.26 9.38 19.09
N GLY A 78 0.94 10.14 20.14
CA GLY A 78 0.72 11.59 20.06
C GLY A 78 -0.75 12.04 20.06
N LEU A 79 -0.99 13.27 19.59
CA LEU A 79 -2.25 14.01 19.74
C LEU A 79 -3.41 13.47 18.87
N LEU A 80 -3.12 12.69 17.83
CA LEU A 80 -4.13 12.09 16.96
C LEU A 80 -4.30 10.59 17.27
N PRO A 81 -5.53 10.11 17.56
CA PRO A 81 -5.82 8.70 17.82
C PRO A 81 -5.92 7.88 16.51
N LEU A 82 -4.92 7.99 15.64
CA LEU A 82 -4.85 7.20 14.41
C LEU A 82 -4.05 5.91 14.69
N SER A 83 -4.67 4.76 14.41
CA SER A 83 -3.99 3.47 14.43
C SER A 83 -3.79 2.99 13.00
N VAL A 84 -2.57 2.56 12.69
CA VAL A 84 -2.23 1.99 11.38
C VAL A 84 -2.14 0.48 11.56
N THR A 85 -2.77 -0.25 10.66
CA THR A 85 -2.84 -1.71 10.72
C THR A 85 -2.37 -2.31 9.39
N GLY A 86 -1.66 -3.42 9.48
CA GLY A 86 -1.28 -4.26 8.34
C GLY A 86 -1.64 -5.71 8.65
N SER A 87 -2.18 -6.43 7.67
CA SER A 87 -2.54 -7.84 7.82
C SER A 87 -2.08 -8.65 6.62
N ALA A 88 -1.79 -9.93 6.86
CA ALA A 88 -1.45 -10.92 5.84
C ALA A 88 -1.98 -12.30 6.28
N ALA A 89 -2.21 -13.18 5.32
CA ALA A 89 -2.62 -14.56 5.56
C ALA A 89 -1.87 -15.52 4.62
N ALA A 90 -1.61 -16.75 5.06
CA ALA A 90 -1.12 -17.84 4.24
C ALA A 90 -1.60 -19.19 4.77
N VAL A 91 -1.58 -20.20 3.90
CA VAL A 91 -1.83 -21.59 4.28
C VAL A 91 -0.54 -22.20 4.84
N ALA A 92 -0.66 -22.93 5.94
CA ALA A 92 0.41 -23.64 6.61
C ALA A 92 0.82 -24.88 5.82
N GLU A 93 2.09 -25.25 5.91
CA GLU A 93 2.58 -26.51 5.34
C GLU A 93 1.78 -27.71 5.92
N PRO A 94 1.35 -28.66 5.07
CA PRO A 94 0.61 -29.84 5.51
C PRO A 94 1.48 -30.63 6.51
N GLY A 95 1.00 -30.74 7.75
CA GLY A 95 1.70 -31.42 8.86
C GLY A 95 1.80 -30.63 10.16
N LEU A 96 1.53 -29.32 10.16
CA LEU A 96 1.57 -28.48 11.37
C LEU A 96 0.28 -28.55 12.22
N THR A 97 -0.85 -28.93 11.62
CA THR A 97 -2.17 -28.99 12.28
C THR A 97 -2.45 -30.31 13.02
N GLY A 98 -1.46 -31.22 13.09
CA GLY A 98 -1.65 -32.58 13.62
C GLY A 98 -1.38 -32.81 15.11
N THR A 99 -0.78 -31.87 15.85
CA THR A 99 -0.30 -32.16 17.23
C THR A 99 -0.72 -31.16 18.30
N GLY A 100 -1.64 -30.25 17.96
CA GLY A 100 -2.03 -29.13 18.82
C GLY A 100 -3.53 -29.04 19.11
N SER A 101 -4.29 -30.14 19.07
CA SER A 101 -5.62 -30.18 19.68
C SER A 101 -5.57 -31.13 20.87
N ALA A 102 -5.83 -30.55 22.04
CA ALA A 102 -5.89 -31.16 23.35
C ALA A 102 -6.22 -32.66 23.32
N ALA A 103 -5.42 -33.40 24.10
CA ALA A 103 -5.94 -34.50 24.88
C ALA A 103 -7.18 -34.02 25.68
N SER A 104 -8.35 -34.06 25.04
CA SER A 104 -9.58 -34.39 25.71
C SER A 104 -9.52 -35.89 25.93
N SER A 105 -8.92 -36.27 27.06
CA SER A 105 -9.19 -37.55 27.71
C SER A 105 -10.60 -37.49 28.30
N GLY A 106 -11.61 -37.34 27.43
CA GLY A 106 -12.97 -37.74 27.73
C GLY A 106 -13.15 -39.18 27.25
N PRO A 107 -13.77 -40.08 28.04
CA PRO A 107 -14.00 -41.44 27.59
C PRO A 107 -14.89 -41.41 26.33
N ARG A 108 -14.31 -41.79 25.19
CA ARG A 108 -15.04 -41.99 23.94
C ARG A 108 -15.85 -43.27 24.05
N THR A 109 -17.16 -43.13 24.23
CA THR A 109 -18.14 -44.18 23.91
C THR A 109 -18.12 -44.38 22.38
N PRO A 110 -18.00 -45.61 21.87
CA PRO A 110 -17.98 -45.85 20.43
C PRO A 110 -19.35 -45.54 19.80
N PRO A 111 -19.42 -44.92 18.62
CA PRO A 111 -20.68 -44.79 17.89
C PRO A 111 -21.12 -46.17 17.38
N SER A 112 -22.37 -46.52 17.67
CA SER A 112 -23.04 -47.71 17.16
C SER A 112 -23.20 -47.62 15.64
N VAL A 113 -22.73 -48.65 14.95
CA VAL A 113 -22.99 -48.90 13.54
C VAL A 113 -24.47 -49.26 13.36
N SER A 114 -25.14 -48.59 12.43
CA SER A 114 -26.37 -49.09 11.78
C SER A 114 -26.27 -48.68 10.31
N GLY A 115 -26.08 -49.67 9.44
CA GLY A 115 -26.13 -49.49 7.97
C GLY A 115 -27.58 -49.45 7.45
N PRO A 116 -27.84 -49.88 6.20
CA PRO A 116 -27.47 -49.18 4.96
C PRO A 116 -28.67 -48.91 4.00
N GLU A 117 -28.52 -47.88 3.13
CA GLU A 117 -29.13 -47.64 1.79
C GLU A 117 -30.68 -47.52 1.64
N PRO A 118 -31.26 -46.95 0.53
CA PRO A 118 -30.68 -46.68 -0.81
C PRO A 118 -31.01 -45.33 -1.50
N GLY A 119 -30.18 -44.99 -2.50
CA GLY A 119 -30.61 -44.66 -3.88
C GLY A 119 -31.11 -43.24 -4.26
N PRO A 120 -30.99 -42.84 -5.54
CA PRO A 120 -30.72 -41.46 -5.96
C PRO A 120 -31.92 -40.77 -6.65
N GLU A 121 -31.97 -39.43 -6.59
CA GLU A 121 -32.82 -38.61 -7.46
C GLU A 121 -31.96 -37.56 -8.17
N ASP A 122 -31.91 -37.73 -9.50
CA ASP A 122 -31.44 -36.76 -10.48
C ASP A 122 -32.22 -35.45 -10.34
N GLU A 123 -31.55 -34.30 -10.23
CA GLU A 123 -32.15 -33.04 -10.68
C GLU A 123 -31.12 -32.16 -11.40
N THR A 124 -31.27 -32.16 -12.72
CA THR A 124 -30.65 -31.27 -13.69
C THR A 124 -31.44 -29.97 -13.75
N ALA A 125 -30.78 -28.83 -13.62
CA ALA A 125 -31.11 -27.49 -14.15
C ALA A 125 -30.61 -26.43 -13.14
N GLY A 126 -30.04 -25.30 -13.49
CA GLY A 126 -29.79 -24.65 -14.77
C GLY A 126 -29.08 -23.32 -14.44
N ALA A 127 -28.15 -22.92 -15.29
CA ALA A 127 -27.47 -21.63 -15.20
C ALA A 127 -28.48 -20.48 -15.39
N PRO A 128 -28.43 -19.40 -14.58
CA PRO A 128 -29.10 -18.17 -14.97
C PRO A 128 -28.24 -17.38 -15.96
N ALA A 129 -28.85 -17.13 -17.12
CA ALA A 129 -28.37 -16.26 -18.19
C ALA A 129 -28.22 -14.80 -17.72
N VAL A 130 -27.16 -14.16 -18.20
CA VAL A 130 -26.94 -12.71 -18.12
C VAL A 130 -27.80 -12.03 -19.19
N PRO A 131 -28.58 -10.98 -18.87
CA PRO A 131 -29.20 -10.15 -19.89
C PRO A 131 -28.29 -8.98 -20.33
N ASP A 132 -28.06 -8.90 -21.64
CA ASP A 132 -27.72 -7.66 -22.36
C ASP A 132 -28.86 -6.65 -22.25
N PRO A 133 -28.56 -5.34 -22.24
CA PRO A 133 -29.43 -4.35 -22.84
C PRO A 133 -28.80 -3.79 -24.12
N ALA A 134 -29.48 -4.11 -25.22
CA ALA A 134 -29.29 -3.54 -26.55
C ALA A 134 -29.72 -2.06 -26.63
N GLU A 135 -29.19 -1.44 -27.67
CA GLU A 135 -29.43 -0.10 -28.18
C GLU A 135 -30.92 0.26 -28.40
N GLY A 136 -31.21 1.56 -28.29
CA GLY A 136 -32.46 2.15 -28.76
C GLY A 136 -32.38 3.67 -28.79
N GLY A 137 -32.12 4.23 -29.98
CA GLY A 137 -32.08 5.67 -30.23
C GLY A 137 -33.42 6.29 -30.66
N GLY A 138 -33.37 7.62 -30.86
CA GLY A 138 -34.41 8.47 -31.47
C GLY A 138 -35.26 9.22 -30.43
N THR A 139 -35.50 10.52 -30.49
CA THR A 139 -35.27 11.58 -31.50
C THR A 139 -35.54 12.93 -30.80
N PRO A 140 -35.19 14.08 -31.42
CA PRO A 140 -35.20 15.40 -30.78
C PRO A 140 -36.59 16.05 -30.82
N MET A 141 -36.89 16.89 -29.84
CA MET A 141 -37.99 17.85 -29.95
C MET A 141 -37.46 19.26 -29.73
N THR A 142 -37.51 20.01 -30.81
CA THR A 142 -37.14 21.41 -30.99
C THR A 142 -38.22 22.37 -30.48
N ALA A 143 -37.74 23.53 -30.00
CA ALA A 143 -38.27 24.89 -30.16
C ALA A 143 -39.75 25.18 -29.81
N ASP A 144 -39.98 26.14 -28.92
CA ASP A 144 -40.12 27.56 -29.29
C ASP A 144 -40.71 28.37 -28.11
N SER A 145 -40.32 29.63 -28.00
CA SER A 145 -41.00 30.78 -27.35
C SER A 145 -40.07 31.67 -26.52
N GLY A 146 -39.34 32.54 -27.24
CA GLY A 146 -39.51 33.98 -27.05
C GLY A 146 -38.64 34.74 -26.03
N PRO A 147 -38.07 35.91 -26.40
CA PRO A 147 -37.16 36.69 -25.57
C PRO A 147 -37.92 37.66 -24.65
N ARG A 148 -37.39 37.90 -23.44
CA ARG A 148 -37.78 39.06 -22.62
C ARG A 148 -36.55 39.81 -22.09
N THR A 149 -36.36 40.96 -22.71
CA THR A 149 -35.52 42.09 -22.32
C THR A 149 -35.96 42.70 -20.98
N ARG A 150 -35.06 42.82 -20.00
CA ARG A 150 -34.97 43.89 -18.98
C ARG A 150 -33.49 43.97 -18.57
N SER A 151 -32.68 44.89 -19.08
CA SER A 151 -32.56 46.31 -18.69
C SER A 151 -32.46 46.54 -17.18
N ARG A 152 -31.22 46.60 -16.68
CA ARG A 152 -30.67 47.52 -15.65
C ARG A 152 -29.20 47.10 -15.43
N SER A 153 -28.16 47.81 -15.90
CA SER A 153 -27.73 49.20 -15.64
C SER A 153 -27.48 49.50 -14.16
N GLY A 154 -26.22 49.83 -13.85
CA GLY A 154 -25.72 50.35 -12.56
C GLY A 154 -24.32 49.79 -12.29
N ALA A 155 -23.24 50.20 -12.95
CA ALA A 155 -22.69 51.56 -13.11
C ALA A 155 -22.48 52.26 -11.76
N ALA A 156 -21.21 52.47 -11.44
CA ALA A 156 -20.69 53.19 -10.29
C ALA A 156 -21.35 54.57 -10.08
N PRO A 157 -21.52 55.04 -8.84
CA PRO A 157 -21.79 56.44 -8.61
C PRO A 157 -20.47 57.24 -8.58
N ARG A 158 -20.34 58.12 -9.58
CA ARG A 158 -19.60 59.39 -9.46
C ARG A 158 -20.50 60.42 -8.76
N SER A 159 -19.86 61.29 -7.97
CA SER A 159 -20.24 62.66 -7.60
C SER A 159 -21.71 63.07 -7.65
N ALA A 160 -22.27 63.36 -6.48
CA ALA A 160 -23.23 64.45 -6.34
C ALA A 160 -23.01 65.13 -4.98
N ALA A 161 -22.56 66.39 -5.04
CA ALA A 161 -22.52 67.30 -3.92
C ALA A 161 -23.96 67.66 -3.48
N PRO A 162 -24.21 67.86 -2.18
CA PRO A 162 -25.30 68.73 -1.74
C PRO A 162 -24.79 70.17 -1.67
N HIS A 163 -25.36 71.02 -2.52
CA HIS A 163 -25.50 72.43 -2.23
C HIS A 163 -26.56 72.58 -1.13
N SER A 164 -26.11 72.91 0.07
CA SER A 164 -26.92 73.61 1.06
C SER A 164 -26.06 74.76 1.56
N ALA A 165 -26.42 75.95 1.10
CA ALA A 165 -25.97 77.19 1.67
C ALA A 165 -26.44 77.26 3.12
N ASP A 166 -25.51 77.46 4.04
CA ASP A 166 -25.79 78.15 5.30
C ASP A 166 -24.62 79.11 5.59
N PRO A 167 -24.88 80.40 5.81
CA PRO A 167 -23.86 81.41 5.97
C PRO A 167 -23.59 81.62 7.47
N LEU A 168 -22.45 81.17 7.95
CA LEU A 168 -21.76 81.80 9.08
C LEU A 168 -20.33 81.25 9.08
N GLY A 169 -19.41 81.98 8.46
CA GLY A 169 -18.00 81.67 8.56
C GLY A 169 -17.54 81.85 10.01
N PRO A 170 -16.76 80.92 10.58
CA PRO A 170 -15.97 81.23 11.75
C PRO A 170 -14.86 82.21 11.34
N ASP A 171 -14.71 83.27 12.12
CA ASP A 171 -13.73 84.33 11.95
C ASP A 171 -12.31 83.80 11.71
N PRO A 172 -11.52 84.40 10.79
CA PRO A 172 -10.17 83.98 10.48
C PRO A 172 -9.18 84.60 11.45
N HIS A 173 -9.27 84.27 12.73
CA HIS A 173 -8.23 84.60 13.71
C HIS A 173 -8.15 83.46 14.73
N ASP A 174 -7.47 82.38 14.32
CA ASP A 174 -6.62 81.52 15.15
C ASP A 174 -6.16 80.34 14.28
N ALA A 175 -5.27 80.64 13.33
CA ALA A 175 -4.51 79.63 12.62
C ALA A 175 -3.42 79.12 13.57
N ASP A 176 -3.79 78.13 14.38
CA ASP A 176 -2.86 77.42 15.25
C ASP A 176 -1.87 76.62 14.37
N PRO A 177 -0.55 76.92 14.35
CA PRO A 177 0.40 76.33 13.38
C PRO A 177 0.75 74.86 13.65
N HIS A 178 0.06 74.18 14.58
CA HIS A 178 0.46 72.88 15.09
C HIS A 178 -0.45 71.70 14.73
N SER A 179 -1.46 71.89 13.88
CA SER A 179 -2.30 70.79 13.37
C SER A 179 -1.73 70.16 12.09
N ALA A 180 -0.43 69.86 12.08
CA ALA A 180 0.10 68.83 11.19
C ALA A 180 -0.40 67.48 11.73
N HIS A 181 -1.63 67.08 11.38
CA HIS A 181 -2.09 65.71 11.62
C HIS A 181 -1.08 64.78 10.96
N PRO A 182 -0.23 64.08 11.73
CA PRO A 182 0.60 63.09 11.11
C PRO A 182 -0.41 62.00 10.72
N LEU A 183 -0.51 61.70 9.42
CA LEU A 183 -1.01 60.40 8.96
C LEU A 183 0.01 59.38 9.50
N SER A 184 -0.12 59.14 10.80
CA SER A 184 0.95 58.78 11.72
C SER A 184 0.83 57.30 11.95
N THR A 185 1.69 56.54 11.25
CA THR A 185 2.15 55.20 11.63
C THR A 185 1.10 54.09 11.71
N ALA A 186 -0.07 54.30 12.29
CA ALA A 186 -1.19 53.37 12.42
C ALA A 186 -1.74 52.89 11.07
N ASP A 187 -1.81 53.76 10.05
CA ASP A 187 -2.26 53.36 8.71
C ASP A 187 -1.18 52.56 7.96
N ARG A 188 0.11 52.86 8.21
CA ARG A 188 1.24 52.06 7.72
C ARG A 188 1.32 50.68 8.38
N ILE A 189 1.15 50.60 9.71
CA ILE A 189 1.12 49.34 10.46
C ILE A 189 -0.05 48.44 9.99
N ARG A 190 -1.23 49.02 9.72
CA ARG A 190 -2.41 48.26 9.27
C ARG A 190 -2.29 47.75 7.82
N HIS A 191 -1.52 48.44 6.97
CA HIS A 191 -1.26 48.02 5.59
C HIS A 191 -0.24 46.87 5.51
N ASP A 192 0.76 46.83 6.40
CA ASP A 192 1.74 45.74 6.47
C ASP A 192 1.11 44.39 6.85
N ASP A 193 0.14 44.37 7.76
CA ASP A 193 -0.49 43.14 8.27
C ASP A 193 -1.34 42.37 7.23
N THR A 194 -1.91 43.06 6.25
CA THR A 194 -2.75 42.41 5.21
C THR A 194 -1.88 41.68 4.17
N GLY A 195 -0.69 42.22 3.89
CA GLY A 195 0.29 41.61 3.00
C GLY A 195 0.78 40.28 3.55
N VAL A 196 1.22 40.23 4.80
CA VAL A 196 1.70 38.99 5.43
C VAL A 196 0.61 37.93 5.54
N ALA A 197 -0.64 38.29 5.84
CA ALA A 197 -1.73 37.32 5.94
C ALA A 197 -1.96 36.56 4.61
N SER A 198 -1.90 37.25 3.48
CA SER A 198 -2.07 36.65 2.15
C SER A 198 -0.92 35.71 1.76
N VAL A 199 0.32 36.07 2.11
CA VAL A 199 1.52 35.24 1.84
C VAL A 199 1.47 33.93 2.62
N TRP A 200 1.01 33.97 3.88
CA TRP A 200 0.88 32.76 4.70
C TRP A 200 -0.25 31.85 4.24
N ALA A 201 -1.40 32.41 3.86
CA ALA A 201 -2.48 31.63 3.28
C ALA A 201 -2.03 30.95 1.97
N ALA A 202 -1.31 31.68 1.11
CA ALA A 202 -0.75 31.13 -0.11
C ALA A 202 0.28 30.03 0.16
N THR A 203 1.14 30.20 1.17
CA THR A 203 2.15 29.19 1.55
C THR A 203 1.50 27.92 2.08
N ALA A 204 0.51 28.04 2.97
CA ALA A 204 -0.22 26.90 3.51
C ALA A 204 -0.99 26.16 2.40
N ALA A 205 -1.64 26.89 1.50
CA ALA A 205 -2.31 26.32 0.34
C ALA A 205 -1.31 25.59 -0.57
N ALA A 206 -0.15 26.19 -0.87
CA ALA A 206 0.90 25.56 -1.68
C ALA A 206 1.42 24.26 -1.05
N VAL A 207 1.64 24.23 0.27
CA VAL A 207 2.05 23.01 0.98
C VAL A 207 0.96 21.94 0.92
N LEU A 208 -0.29 22.29 1.16
CA LEU A 208 -1.40 21.34 1.07
C LEU A 208 -1.57 20.78 -0.34
N LEU A 209 -1.44 21.62 -1.37
CA LEU A 209 -1.47 21.20 -2.76
C LEU A 209 -0.29 20.29 -3.11
N LEU A 210 0.92 20.60 -2.60
CA LEU A 210 2.09 19.74 -2.79
C LEU A 210 1.91 18.38 -2.14
N VAL A 211 1.42 18.33 -0.89
CA VAL A 211 1.15 17.07 -0.18
C VAL A 211 0.05 16.27 -0.89
N GLY A 212 -1.01 16.93 -1.33
CA GLY A 212 -2.07 16.32 -2.12
C GLY A 212 -1.56 15.74 -3.44
N ALA A 213 -0.74 16.50 -4.17
CA ALA A 213 -0.09 16.05 -5.40
C ALA A 213 0.77 14.79 -5.17
N VAL A 214 1.66 14.83 -4.17
CA VAL A 214 2.47 13.66 -3.78
C VAL A 214 1.58 12.47 -3.41
N GLY A 215 0.49 12.69 -2.66
CA GLY A 215 -0.45 11.63 -2.30
C GLY A 215 -1.13 10.99 -3.51
N VAL A 216 -1.57 11.80 -4.49
CA VAL A 216 -2.15 11.33 -5.76
C VAL A 216 -1.11 10.55 -6.57
N ASP A 217 0.14 11.01 -6.62
CA ASP A 217 1.23 10.31 -7.29
C ASP A 217 1.53 8.94 -6.66
N VAL A 218 1.59 8.87 -5.34
CA VAL A 218 1.78 7.60 -4.62
C VAL A 218 0.60 6.65 -4.89
N ALA A 219 -0.64 7.15 -4.86
CA ALA A 219 -1.81 6.35 -5.16
C ALA A 219 -1.79 5.81 -6.60
N ALA A 220 -1.40 6.64 -7.57
CA ALA A 220 -1.23 6.24 -8.96
C ALA A 220 -0.14 5.18 -9.13
N ALA A 221 1.02 5.35 -8.46
CA ALA A 221 2.11 4.39 -8.45
C ALA A 221 1.69 3.03 -7.89
N VAL A 222 0.98 3.02 -6.75
CA VAL A 222 0.47 1.81 -6.09
C VAL A 222 -0.54 1.11 -6.99
N ARG A 223 -1.46 1.86 -7.60
CA ARG A 223 -2.41 1.30 -8.60
C ARG A 223 -1.69 0.66 -9.77
N ALA A 224 -0.71 1.36 -10.37
CA ALA A 224 0.06 0.84 -11.49
C ALA A 224 0.80 -0.46 -11.11
N ARG A 225 1.33 -0.54 -9.88
CA ARG A 225 1.98 -1.76 -9.38
C ARG A 225 1.01 -2.92 -9.23
N HIS A 226 -0.18 -2.69 -8.69
CA HIS A 226 -1.19 -3.74 -8.52
C HIS A 226 -1.72 -4.24 -9.86
N VAL A 227 -1.98 -3.33 -10.80
CA VAL A 227 -2.39 -3.69 -12.16
C VAL A 227 -1.30 -4.49 -12.86
N ALA A 228 -0.03 -4.08 -12.75
CA ALA A 228 1.09 -4.83 -13.32
C ALA A 228 1.17 -6.25 -12.75
N ALA A 229 1.01 -6.41 -11.43
CA ALA A 229 1.03 -7.73 -10.78
C ALA A 229 -0.12 -8.62 -11.26
N ALA A 230 -1.36 -8.12 -11.21
CA ALA A 230 -2.52 -8.87 -11.66
C ALA A 230 -2.44 -9.27 -13.14
N ALA A 231 -1.98 -8.34 -14.00
CA ALA A 231 -1.79 -8.62 -15.42
C ALA A 231 -0.70 -9.68 -15.65
N ALA A 232 0.42 -9.63 -14.92
CA ALA A 232 1.47 -10.64 -15.02
C ALA A 232 0.95 -12.04 -14.66
N ASP A 233 0.19 -12.16 -13.56
CA ASP A 233 -0.34 -13.45 -13.08
C ASP A 233 -1.33 -14.07 -14.08
N LEU A 234 -2.29 -13.29 -14.56
CA LEU A 234 -3.27 -13.75 -15.56
C LEU A 234 -2.59 -14.14 -16.87
N SER A 235 -1.62 -13.34 -17.31
CA SER A 235 -0.88 -13.59 -18.55
C SER A 235 -0.01 -14.84 -18.42
N ALA A 236 0.63 -15.07 -17.26
CA ALA A 236 1.41 -16.27 -16.99
C ALA A 236 0.54 -17.53 -17.01
N LEU A 237 -0.65 -17.50 -16.37
CA LEU A 237 -1.60 -18.62 -16.41
C LEU A 237 -2.09 -18.90 -17.83
N ALA A 238 -2.40 -17.86 -18.60
CA ALA A 238 -2.85 -18.00 -19.99
C ALA A 238 -1.75 -18.56 -20.90
N ALA A 239 -0.49 -18.13 -20.72
CA ALA A 239 0.66 -18.69 -21.44
C ALA A 239 0.94 -20.14 -21.04
N ALA A 240 0.90 -20.46 -19.73
CA ALA A 240 1.11 -21.82 -19.24
C ALA A 240 0.05 -22.80 -19.81
N GLY A 241 -1.21 -22.36 -19.88
CA GLY A 241 -2.31 -23.11 -20.49
C GLY A 241 -2.16 -23.32 -22.01
N ARG A 242 -1.24 -22.59 -22.66
CA ARG A 242 -0.91 -22.71 -24.09
C ARG A 242 0.53 -23.14 -24.36
N SER A 243 1.19 -23.71 -23.35
CA SER A 243 2.61 -24.12 -23.46
C SER A 243 2.84 -25.25 -24.49
N VAL A 244 1.83 -26.08 -24.73
CA VAL A 244 1.89 -27.21 -25.69
C VAL A 244 1.85 -26.73 -27.14
N GLU A 245 1.15 -25.64 -27.44
CA GLU A 245 1.10 -25.05 -28.79
C GLU A 245 2.36 -24.26 -29.16
N GLY A 246 3.28 -24.06 -28.21
CA GLY A 246 4.58 -23.42 -28.40
C GLY A 246 4.64 -21.95 -27.98
N THR A 247 5.88 -21.46 -27.83
CA THR A 247 6.19 -20.14 -27.24
C THR A 247 5.50 -18.97 -27.94
N GLU A 248 5.45 -18.98 -29.28
CA GLU A 248 4.84 -17.88 -30.06
C GLU A 248 3.34 -17.73 -29.81
N ILE A 249 2.62 -18.85 -29.66
CA ILE A 249 1.18 -18.83 -29.40
C ILE A 249 0.93 -18.44 -27.94
N ALA A 250 1.65 -19.05 -27.00
CA ALA A 250 1.57 -18.74 -25.57
C ALA A 250 1.83 -17.25 -25.29
N CYS A 251 2.90 -16.68 -25.84
CA CYS A 251 3.26 -15.28 -25.62
C CYS A 251 2.31 -14.30 -26.30
N ARG A 252 1.72 -14.66 -27.44
CA ARG A 252 0.69 -13.82 -28.09
C ARG A 252 -0.59 -13.73 -27.25
N VAL A 253 -1.02 -14.85 -26.67
CA VAL A 253 -2.20 -14.88 -25.77
C VAL A 253 -1.93 -14.11 -24.48
N ALA A 254 -0.74 -14.26 -23.89
CA ALA A 254 -0.31 -13.45 -22.76
C ALA A 254 -0.31 -11.95 -23.07
N ALA A 255 0.19 -11.54 -24.24
CA ALA A 255 0.18 -10.14 -24.65
C ALA A 255 -1.23 -9.57 -24.83
N ASP A 256 -2.16 -10.34 -25.42
CA ASP A 256 -3.56 -9.92 -25.56
C ASP A 256 -4.23 -9.75 -24.18
N LEU A 257 -3.97 -10.67 -23.25
CA LEU A 257 -4.55 -10.61 -21.90
C LEU A 257 -3.95 -9.48 -21.06
N ALA A 258 -2.65 -9.21 -21.17
CA ALA A 258 -2.01 -8.07 -20.53
C ALA A 258 -2.62 -6.75 -21.05
N ALA A 259 -2.80 -6.61 -22.36
CA ALA A 259 -3.38 -5.42 -22.98
C ALA A 259 -4.80 -5.15 -22.49
N ARG A 260 -5.63 -6.19 -22.36
CA ARG A 260 -6.99 -6.09 -21.78
C ARG A 260 -6.99 -5.64 -20.31
N ASN A 261 -5.91 -5.90 -19.58
CA ASN A 261 -5.72 -5.45 -18.20
C ASN A 261 -4.95 -4.12 -18.09
N GLY A 262 -4.72 -3.40 -19.19
CA GLY A 262 -4.04 -2.10 -19.19
C GLY A 262 -2.52 -2.20 -18.95
N ALA A 263 -1.91 -3.33 -19.26
CA ALA A 263 -0.47 -3.56 -19.18
C ALA A 263 0.12 -3.95 -20.55
N GLU A 264 1.43 -3.74 -20.70
CA GLU A 264 2.22 -4.25 -21.84
C GLU A 264 3.12 -5.39 -21.36
N VAL A 265 3.30 -6.44 -22.17
CA VAL A 265 4.27 -7.50 -21.86
C VAL A 265 5.67 -6.98 -22.22
N ALA A 266 6.54 -6.88 -21.22
CA ALA A 266 7.93 -6.50 -21.37
C ALA A 266 8.83 -7.68 -21.75
N ALA A 267 8.52 -8.87 -21.24
CA ALA A 267 9.20 -10.12 -21.58
C ALA A 267 8.24 -11.31 -21.41
N CYS A 268 8.33 -12.29 -22.30
CA CYS A 268 7.62 -13.56 -22.18
C CYS A 268 8.50 -14.67 -22.75
N HIS A 269 8.71 -15.72 -21.98
CA HIS A 269 9.39 -16.93 -22.44
C HIS A 269 8.87 -18.17 -21.71
N LEU A 270 9.08 -19.33 -22.31
CA LEU A 270 8.78 -20.62 -21.71
C LEU A 270 10.08 -21.27 -21.23
N ASP A 271 10.10 -21.67 -19.96
CA ASP A 271 11.15 -22.52 -19.38
C ASP A 271 10.57 -23.93 -19.19
N GLY A 272 10.75 -24.77 -20.21
CA GLY A 272 10.08 -26.08 -20.27
C GLY A 272 8.57 -25.91 -20.46
N TRP A 273 7.80 -26.16 -19.40
CA TRP A 273 6.35 -25.98 -19.37
C TRP A 273 5.91 -24.75 -18.56
N ASP A 274 6.87 -24.07 -17.91
CA ASP A 274 6.58 -22.90 -17.11
C ASP A 274 6.62 -21.64 -17.97
N ALA A 275 5.57 -20.83 -17.90
CA ALA A 275 5.53 -19.51 -18.50
C ALA A 275 6.05 -18.46 -17.51
N LEU A 276 7.05 -17.70 -17.96
CA LEU A 276 7.58 -16.53 -17.27
C LEU A 276 7.16 -15.29 -18.03
N VAL A 277 6.35 -14.45 -17.38
CA VAL A 277 5.81 -13.22 -17.97
C VAL A 277 6.19 -12.02 -17.11
N GLU A 278 6.78 -11.00 -17.74
CA GLU A 278 6.98 -9.68 -17.17
C GLU A 278 5.98 -8.71 -17.78
N ALA A 279 5.07 -8.19 -16.97
CA ALA A 279 4.13 -7.15 -17.36
C ALA A 279 4.61 -5.77 -16.88
N ARG A 280 4.31 -4.74 -17.65
CA ARG A 280 4.66 -3.35 -17.36
C ARG A 280 3.43 -2.47 -17.52
N VAL A 281 3.24 -1.54 -16.58
CA VAL A 281 2.22 -0.50 -16.65
C VAL A 281 2.93 0.85 -16.68
N ARG A 282 2.70 1.62 -17.74
CA ARG A 282 3.17 3.00 -17.82
C ARG A 282 2.19 3.87 -17.06
N TRP A 283 2.72 4.64 -16.13
CA TRP A 283 1.97 5.68 -15.44
C TRP A 283 2.82 6.93 -15.44
N SER A 284 2.21 8.06 -15.77
CA SER A 284 2.80 9.38 -15.63
C SER A 284 2.11 10.06 -14.46
N GLY A 285 2.88 10.27 -13.40
CA GLY A 285 2.45 11.06 -12.27
C GLY A 285 2.31 12.55 -12.60
N LEU A 286 1.72 13.30 -11.68
CA LEU A 286 1.75 14.75 -11.66
C LEU A 286 3.17 15.28 -11.41
N LEU A 287 4.01 14.53 -10.68
CA LEU A 287 5.43 14.82 -10.46
C LEU A 287 6.34 14.07 -11.47
N PRO A 288 7.46 14.68 -11.91
CA PRO A 288 8.37 14.12 -12.93
C PRO A 288 9.32 13.02 -12.41
N ILE A 289 8.84 12.20 -11.47
CA ILE A 289 9.59 11.12 -10.80
C ILE A 289 9.08 9.72 -11.19
N GLY A 290 8.07 9.65 -12.08
CA GLY A 290 7.45 8.40 -12.48
C GLY A 290 8.29 7.59 -13.48
N GLY A 291 8.44 6.30 -13.20
CA GLY A 291 8.92 5.28 -14.13
C GLY A 291 7.90 4.15 -14.26
N PRO A 292 7.98 3.32 -15.32
CA PRO A 292 7.02 2.25 -15.53
C PRO A 292 7.03 1.25 -14.36
N ALA A 293 5.85 0.83 -13.91
CA ALA A 293 5.71 -0.21 -12.90
C ALA A 293 5.82 -1.58 -13.57
N THR A 294 6.80 -2.41 -13.18
CA THR A 294 7.00 -3.76 -13.74
C THR A 294 6.69 -4.84 -12.72
N ALA A 295 6.03 -5.93 -13.11
CA ALA A 295 5.81 -7.09 -12.27
C ALA A 295 6.10 -8.38 -13.06
N ARG A 296 6.57 -9.41 -12.37
CA ARG A 296 6.91 -10.71 -12.95
C ARG A 296 6.09 -11.80 -12.28
N ALA A 297 5.61 -12.72 -13.09
CA ALA A 297 4.91 -13.91 -12.65
C ALA A 297 5.46 -15.15 -13.35
N ARG A 298 5.42 -16.29 -12.64
CA ARG A 298 5.74 -17.61 -13.18
C ARG A 298 4.56 -18.53 -12.92
N ALA A 299 4.11 -19.24 -13.95
CA ALA A 299 3.07 -20.25 -13.84
C ALA A 299 3.47 -21.51 -14.60
N GLY A 300 3.14 -22.67 -14.04
CA GLY A 300 3.33 -23.98 -14.68
C GLY A 300 2.04 -24.79 -14.65
N PRO A 301 1.95 -25.87 -15.44
CA PRO A 301 0.82 -26.79 -15.35
C PRO A 301 0.70 -27.38 -13.95
N ALA A 302 -0.53 -27.57 -13.47
CA ALA A 302 -0.75 -28.27 -12.21
C ALA A 302 -0.15 -29.69 -12.30
N PRO A 303 0.53 -30.16 -11.24
CA PRO A 303 0.91 -31.57 -11.14
C PRO A 303 -0.33 -32.42 -11.35
N LEU A 304 -0.23 -33.47 -12.18
CA LEU A 304 -1.26 -34.47 -12.23
C LEU A 304 -1.15 -35.26 -10.93
N ASP A 305 -2.18 -35.23 -10.10
CA ASP A 305 -2.28 -36.10 -8.93
C ASP A 305 -2.34 -37.55 -9.42
N ASP A 306 -1.20 -38.23 -9.44
CA ASP A 306 -1.09 -39.64 -9.80
C ASP A 306 -1.36 -40.55 -8.59
N GLY A 307 -2.22 -40.15 -7.66
CA GLY A 307 -2.76 -41.00 -6.59
C GLY A 307 -1.74 -41.77 -5.75
N SER A 308 -0.45 -41.42 -5.81
CA SER A 308 0.64 -42.24 -5.29
C SER A 308 1.48 -41.49 -4.25
N ASP A 309 0.82 -40.74 -3.36
CA ASP A 309 1.42 -40.34 -2.09
C ASP A 309 1.39 -41.49 -1.09
N ALA A 310 2.24 -42.50 -1.34
CA ALA A 310 2.85 -43.23 -0.25
C ALA A 310 3.79 -42.25 0.47
N VAL A 311 3.24 -41.55 1.47
CA VAL A 311 3.98 -40.78 2.47
C VAL A 311 5.13 -41.66 2.96
N THR A 312 6.34 -41.42 2.44
CA THR A 312 7.56 -41.95 3.03
C THR A 312 7.89 -41.00 4.18
N PRO A 313 7.71 -41.40 5.45
CA PRO A 313 8.05 -40.53 6.56
C PRO A 313 9.53 -40.20 6.47
N ALA A 314 9.82 -38.90 6.32
CA ALA A 314 11.16 -38.36 6.38
C ALA A 314 11.81 -38.85 7.68
N ARG A 315 12.78 -39.76 7.54
CA ARG A 315 13.52 -40.34 8.65
C ARG A 315 14.22 -39.19 9.37
N ARG A 316 13.68 -38.79 10.52
CA ARG A 316 14.30 -37.88 11.48
C ARG A 316 15.73 -38.36 11.71
N ARG A 317 16.73 -37.70 11.13
CA ARG A 317 18.12 -37.84 11.61
C ARG A 317 18.14 -37.19 12.98
N GLY A 318 17.99 -38.02 14.01
CA GLY A 318 18.28 -37.64 15.38
C GLY A 318 19.75 -37.27 15.48
N GLY A 319 20.03 -35.97 15.46
CA GLY A 319 21.28 -35.41 15.93
C GLY A 319 21.17 -35.20 17.44
N SER A 320 21.23 -36.29 18.19
CA SER A 320 21.67 -36.27 19.57
C SER A 320 23.12 -36.70 19.55
N ASP A 321 24.06 -35.81 19.87
CA ASP A 321 25.30 -36.18 20.55
C ASP A 321 26.06 -34.96 21.09
N HIS A 322 26.23 -35.02 22.42
CA HIS A 322 27.29 -34.43 23.24
C HIS A 322 27.32 -32.93 23.56
N ALA A 323 26.60 -32.58 24.64
CA ALA A 323 27.18 -31.78 25.71
C ALA A 323 27.74 -32.72 26.80
N LEU A 324 29.06 -32.79 26.96
CA LEU A 324 29.76 -33.28 28.15
C LEU A 324 31.17 -32.68 28.23
N GLY A 325 31.54 -32.18 29.42
CA GLY A 325 32.92 -32.02 29.89
C GLY A 325 33.59 -30.69 29.53
N GLU A 326 33.49 -29.62 30.30
CA GLU A 326 34.22 -29.38 31.55
C GLU A 326 35.72 -29.76 31.54
N ARG A 327 36.54 -28.73 31.82
CA ARG A 327 37.83 -28.75 32.53
C ARG A 327 39.05 -29.35 31.82
N SER A 328 39.96 -28.47 31.40
CA SER A 328 41.38 -28.57 31.76
C SER A 328 42.11 -27.26 31.48
N ALA A 329 42.30 -26.50 32.56
CA ALA A 329 43.42 -25.58 32.68
C ALA A 329 44.66 -26.39 33.08
N ALA A 330 45.82 -25.89 32.64
CA ALA A 330 47.19 -26.19 33.09
C ALA A 330 47.91 -27.43 32.50
N LEU A 331 48.88 -27.13 31.64
CA LEU A 331 50.29 -27.56 31.55
C LEU A 331 50.69 -27.39 30.07
N GLY A 332 51.69 -26.62 29.69
CA GLY A 332 53.09 -26.74 30.11
C GLY A 332 53.88 -27.37 28.95
N GLU A 333 55.09 -26.86 28.69
CA GLU A 333 56.13 -27.40 27.78
C GLU A 333 56.06 -26.93 26.31
N ARG A 334 56.81 -25.91 25.89
CA ARG A 334 58.27 -25.83 25.63
C ARG A 334 58.81 -26.90 24.67
N THR A 335 59.58 -26.38 23.70
CA THR A 335 60.49 -27.05 22.74
C THR A 335 59.81 -27.65 21.51
N GLY A 336 60.31 -27.52 20.28
CA GLY A 336 61.60 -27.00 19.85
C GLY A 336 61.62 -26.71 18.35
N ASN A 337 62.48 -25.76 18.03
CA ASN A 337 63.09 -25.43 16.77
C ASN A 337 63.33 -26.64 15.82
N SER A 338 62.91 -26.53 14.56
CA SER A 338 63.66 -27.14 13.46
C SER A 338 63.57 -26.27 12.21
N ALA A 339 64.71 -25.65 11.93
CA ALA A 339 65.02 -24.91 10.73
C ALA A 339 65.02 -25.80 9.49
N ALA A 340 64.72 -25.21 8.32
CA ALA A 340 65.63 -25.15 7.18
C ALA A 340 64.88 -24.75 5.89
N ARG A 341 65.18 -23.55 5.36
CA ARG A 341 66.02 -23.40 4.15
C ARG A 341 66.06 -21.93 3.67
N PRO A 342 67.26 -21.34 3.52
CA PRO A 342 67.48 -20.04 2.90
C PRO A 342 68.07 -20.14 1.47
N HIS A 343 68.17 -18.97 0.82
CA HIS A 343 68.98 -18.61 -0.37
C HIS A 343 68.43 -19.03 -1.77
N HIS A 344 68.51 -18.22 -2.85
CA HIS A 344 69.38 -17.09 -3.15
C HIS A 344 68.75 -16.08 -4.15
N VAL A 345 69.15 -14.82 -3.97
CA VAL A 345 69.14 -13.64 -4.85
C VAL A 345 69.92 -13.84 -6.16
N ARG A 346 69.37 -13.37 -7.29
CA ARG A 346 70.03 -12.38 -8.17
C ARG A 346 69.04 -11.67 -9.08
#